data_AF-A0AA95G940-F1
#
_entry.id   AF-A0AA95G940-F1
#
_cell.length_a   1.000
_cell.length_b   1.000
_cell.length_c   1.000
_cell.angle_alpha   90.00
_cell.angle_beta   90.00
_cell.angle_gamma   90.00
#
_symmetry.space_group_name_H-M   'P 1'
#
loop_
_entity.id
_entity.type
_entity.pdbx_description
1 polymer ?
#
loop_
_entity_poly.entity_id
_entity_poly.type
_entity_poly.pdbx_seq_one_letter_code
_entity_poly.pdbx_strand_id
1 'polypeptide(L)' 'MKKQKKFADLNSSDAAKKQESLVKELVKFKVSMDPAVISNAGGIAGLRRDLRIVSRKKTQASAK' A
#
# COMPACT_ATOMS: atom_id res chain seq x y z
N MET A 1 7.17 21.70 6.93
CA MET A 1 7.78 20.38 6.64
C MET A 1 7.25 19.85 5.31
N LYS A 2 8.11 19.62 4.31
CA LYS A 2 7.67 19.04 3.01
C LYS A 2 7.18 17.61 3.26
N LYS A 3 5.90 17.32 3.02
CA LYS A 3 5.37 15.95 3.08
C LYS A 3 6.07 15.12 2.00
N GLN A 4 7.06 14.34 2.39
CA GLN A 4 7.75 13.41 1.50
C GLN A 4 6.71 12.45 0.94
N LYS A 5 6.60 12.38 -0.39
CA LYS A 5 5.69 11.44 -1.05
C LYS A 5 6.23 10.03 -0.80
N LYS A 6 5.59 9.28 0.10
CA LYS A 6 5.98 7.94 0.61
C LYS A 6 6.44 6.92 -0.46
N PHE A 7 6.00 7.07 -1.70
CA PHE A 7 6.34 6.17 -2.81
C PHE A 7 6.98 6.89 -4.01
N ALA A 8 7.43 8.14 -3.87
CA ALA A 8 7.96 8.93 -5.00
C ALA A 8 9.09 8.22 -5.75
N ASP A 9 10.02 7.63 -5.01
CA ASP A 9 11.24 7.02 -5.55
C ASP A 9 11.09 5.53 -5.90
N LEU A 10 9.87 4.98 -5.76
CA LEU A 10 9.60 3.57 -6.05
C LEU A 10 9.65 3.29 -7.56
N ASN A 11 10.55 2.41 -8.00
CA ASN A 11 10.64 1.91 -9.38
C ASN A 11 9.58 0.81 -9.67
N SER A 12 9.45 0.38 -10.93
CA SER A 12 8.40 -0.56 -11.38
C SER A 12 8.50 -1.96 -10.78
N SER A 13 9.72 -2.50 -10.63
CA SER A 13 9.96 -3.82 -10.02
C SER A 13 9.64 -3.81 -8.52
N ASP A 14 10.06 -2.76 -7.83
CA ASP A 14 9.80 -2.57 -6.41
C ASP A 14 8.33 -2.23 -6.14
N ALA A 15 7.65 -1.57 -7.08
CA ALA A 15 6.21 -1.34 -7.01
C ALA A 15 5.40 -2.65 -7.05
N ALA A 16 5.79 -3.63 -7.87
CA ALA A 16 5.12 -4.93 -7.91
C ALA A 16 5.26 -5.66 -6.56
N LYS A 17 6.48 -5.77 -6.04
CA LYS A 17 6.75 -6.38 -4.73
C LYS A 17 6.01 -5.66 -3.61
N LYS A 18 5.96 -4.32 -3.65
CA LYS A 18 5.27 -3.52 -2.64
C LYS A 18 3.75 -3.68 -2.71
N GLN A 19 3.19 -3.81 -3.92
CA GLN A 19 1.78 -4.10 -4.09
C GLN A 19 1.41 -5.46 -3.49
N GLU A 20 2.19 -6.50 -3.75
CA GLU A 20 1.96 -7.83 -3.18
C GLU A 20 2.01 -7.83 -1.65
N SER A 21 2.99 -7.14 -1.06
CA SER A 21 3.11 -6.95 0.38
C SER A 21 1.88 -6.24 0.97
N LEU A 22 1.43 -5.14 0.35
CA LEU A 22 0.24 -4.41 0.80
C LEU A 22 -1.05 -5.22 0.66
N VAL A 23 -1.17 -6.06 -0.37
CA VAL A 23 -2.32 -6.97 -0.54
C VAL A 23 -2.33 -8.02 0.57
N LYS A 24 -1.18 -8.63 0.88
CA LYS A 24 -1.07 -9.61 1.99
C LYS A 24 -1.44 -9.00 3.33
N GLU A 25 -0.98 -7.78 3.60
CA GLU A 25 -1.35 -7.04 4.82
C GLU A 25 -2.85 -6.71 4.86
N LEU A 26 -3.46 -6.33 3.72
CA LEU A 26 -4.90 -6.09 3.64
C LEU A 26 -5.72 -7.36 3.90
N VAL A 27 -5.31 -8.50 3.33
CA VAL A 27 -5.94 -9.80 3.58
C VAL A 27 -5.79 -10.18 5.04
N LYS A 28 -4.57 -10.07 5.60
CA LYS A 28 -4.30 -10.32 7.02
C LYS A 28 -5.22 -9.49 7.90
N PHE A 29 -5.35 -8.18 7.63
CA PHE A 29 -6.27 -7.32 8.37
C PHE A 29 -7.73 -7.79 8.26
N LYS A 30 -8.20 -8.16 7.05
CA LYS A 30 -9.58 -8.62 6.82
C LYS A 30 -9.92 -9.92 7.54
N VAL A 31 -8.97 -10.85 7.67
CA VAL A 31 -9.19 -12.16 8.30
C VAL A 31 -8.77 -12.18 9.77
N SER A 32 -8.06 -11.16 10.25
CA SER A 32 -7.63 -11.07 11.64
C SER A 32 -8.84 -10.89 12.55
N MET A 33 -8.91 -11.71 13.59
CA MET A 33 -9.85 -11.55 14.70
C MET A 33 -9.22 -10.80 15.89
N ASP A 34 -7.97 -10.35 15.75
CA ASP A 34 -7.23 -9.64 16.79
C ASP A 34 -7.73 -8.17 16.92
N PRO A 35 -8.29 -7.77 18.09
CA PRO A 35 -8.78 -6.42 18.32
C PRO A 35 -7.71 -5.33 18.15
N ALA A 36 -6.43 -5.63 18.44
CA ALA A 36 -5.32 -4.69 18.30
C ALA A 36 -5.01 -4.40 16.82
N VAL A 37 -5.21 -5.40 15.95
CA VAL A 37 -5.07 -5.24 14.50
C VAL A 37 -6.23 -4.44 13.95
N ILE A 38 -7.46 -4.73 14.38
CA ILE A 38 -8.69 -4.11 13.88
C ILE A 38 -8.85 -2.64 14.31
N SER A 39 -8.49 -2.31 15.55
CA SER A 39 -8.71 -0.98 16.16
C SER A 39 -7.71 0.10 15.72
N ASN A 40 -6.70 -0.25 14.92
CA ASN A 40 -5.73 0.73 14.45
C ASN A 40 -6.40 1.72 13.47
N ALA A 41 -6.64 2.96 13.94
CA ALA A 41 -7.40 4.01 13.24
C ALA A 41 -6.83 4.43 11.87
N GLY A 42 -5.60 4.02 11.54
CA GLY A 42 -4.99 4.20 10.22
C GLY A 42 -4.88 2.92 9.37
N GLY A 43 -5.17 1.75 9.94
CA GLY A 43 -4.81 0.41 9.42
C GLY A 43 -5.35 0.15 8.02
N ILE A 44 -6.66 -0.08 7.89
CA ILE A 44 -7.24 -0.48 6.60
C ILE A 44 -7.34 0.68 5.59
N ALA A 45 -7.64 1.89 6.06
CA ALA A 45 -7.76 3.07 5.21
C ALA A 45 -6.38 3.49 4.64
N GLY A 46 -5.33 3.41 5.47
CA GLY A 46 -3.94 3.62 5.06
C GLY A 46 -3.48 2.58 4.04
N LEU A 47 -3.75 1.29 4.32
CA LEU A 47 -3.44 0.19 3.39
C LEU A 47 -4.10 0.39 2.03
N ARG A 48 -5.40 0.71 1.98
CA ARG A 48 -6.11 0.97 0.72
C ARG A 48 -5.56 2.18 -0.03
N ARG A 49 -5.20 3.25 0.67
CA ARG A 49 -4.60 4.45 0.08
C ARG A 49 -3.24 4.11 -0.55
N ASP A 50 -2.39 3.40 0.18
CA ASP A 50 -1.07 3.01 -0.29
C ASP A 50 -1.15 2.09 -1.53
N LEU A 51 -2.07 1.12 -1.51
CA LEU A 51 -2.32 0.21 -2.63
C LEU A 51 -2.76 0.97 -3.90
N ARG A 52 -3.62 1.98 -3.75
CA ARG A 52 -4.04 2.86 -4.86
C ARG A 52 -2.88 3.67 -5.43
N ILE A 53 -1.97 4.17 -4.59
CA ILE A 53 -0.81 4.94 -5.04
C ILE A 53 0.17 4.05 -5.79
N VAL A 54 0.47 2.85 -5.28
CA VAL A 54 1.39 1.90 -5.93
C VAL A 54 0.82 1.38 -7.25
N SER A 55 -0.47 1.04 -7.30
CA SER A 55 -1.16 0.60 -8.53
C SER A 55 -1.10 1.66 -9.65
N ARG A 56 -1.26 2.94 -9.30
CA ARG A 56 -1.12 4.06 -10.26
C ARG A 56 0.31 4.22 -10.77
N LYS A 57 1.31 3.99 -9.92
CA LYS A 57 2.72 4.04 -10.33
C LYS A 57 3.09 2.91 -11.28
N LYS A 58 2.57 1.71 -11.05
CA LYS A 58 2.76 0.57 -11.97
C LYS A 58 2.22 0.87 -13.38
N THR A 59 1.00 1.43 -13.46
CA THR A 59 0.37 1.79 -14.73
C THR A 59 1.06 2.94 -15.45
N GLN A 60 1.59 3.93 -14.72
CA GLN A 60 2.41 5.00 -15.31
C GLN A 60 3.77 4.50 -15.82
N ALA A 61 4.37 3.51 -15.16
CA ALA A 61 5.64 2.94 -15.60
C ALA A 61 5.51 2.03 -16.84
N SER A 62 4.32 1.47 -17.10
CA SER A 62 4.06 0.63 -18.29
C SER A 62 3.51 1.41 -19.50
N ALA A 63 3.21 2.70 -19.34
CA ALA A 63 2.65 3.56 -20.38
C ALA A 63 3.69 4.47 -21.06
N LYS A 64 4.98 4.24 -20.79
CA LYS A 64 6.12 4.98 -21.32
C LYS A 64 7.06 4.01 -22.01
#